data_AF-A0A5J4WYF1-F1
#
_entry.id   AF-A0A5J4WYF1-F1
#
_cell.length_a   1.000
_cell.length_b   1.000
_cell.length_c   1.000
_cell.angle_alpha   90.00
_cell.angle_beta   90.00
_cell.angle_gamma   90.00
#
_symmetry.space_group_name_H-M   'P 1'
#
loop_
_entity.id
_entity.type
_entity.pdbx_description
1 polymer ?
#
loop_
_entity_poly.entity_id
_entity_poly.type
_entity_poly.pdbx_seq_one_letter_code
_entity_poly.pdbx_strand_id
1 'polypeptide(L)'
;MIKTKATGYSSIWGGLAPWCPYLVNSKRLEPACVISLHEDNTEIGFGMLISSIQRCKRIIDIENKVVSSSDTPQEVKEIAQYWIANVKPIEKPHSTNDELKKTLEEYETETPLLADLYKVLDTEVYSNTKGLMIQSIPRGASVKFASSGKKTTKQNLKYFLQCKKLKRFPNHSNIIEYTPFLNHGTKDELVNMIWEENIAVKYWYWTLIREVRFDSMTKSFRKEAERLHALLVTDTTADYKRYKNFVCNEL
;
A
#
# COMPACT_ATOMS: atom_id res chain seq x y z
N MET A 1 -10.93 -1.47 -9.85
CA MET A 1 -10.02 -1.64 -8.69
C MET A 1 -10.53 -2.80 -7.84
N ILE A 2 -9.64 -3.68 -7.38
CA ILE A 2 -9.96 -4.71 -6.39
C ILE A 2 -9.41 -4.25 -5.03
N LYS A 3 -10.21 -4.35 -3.97
CA LYS A 3 -9.84 -3.99 -2.60
C LYS A 3 -9.87 -5.23 -1.72
N THR A 4 -8.75 -5.54 -1.08
CA THR A 4 -8.71 -6.47 0.04
C THR A 4 -8.68 -5.71 1.36
N LYS A 5 -9.43 -6.19 2.34
CA LYS A 5 -9.48 -5.58 3.67
C LYS A 5 -9.23 -6.61 4.76
N ALA A 6 -8.36 -6.23 5.70
CA ALA A 6 -8.22 -6.92 6.97
C ALA A 6 -9.49 -6.73 7.81
N THR A 7 -9.86 -7.74 8.60
CA THR A 7 -10.95 -7.62 9.58
C THR A 7 -10.67 -6.48 10.56
N GLY A 8 -11.57 -5.50 10.65
CA GLY A 8 -11.44 -4.32 11.50
C GLY A 8 -12.51 -3.29 11.18
N TYR A 9 -12.38 -2.04 11.66
CA TYR A 9 -13.41 -1.03 11.41
C TYR A 9 -13.66 -0.78 9.92
N SER A 10 -12.62 -0.79 9.08
CA SER A 10 -12.75 -0.58 7.64
C SER A 10 -13.52 -1.71 6.94
N SER A 11 -13.51 -2.94 7.48
CA SER A 11 -14.32 -4.06 6.99
C SER A 11 -15.75 -3.99 7.52
N ILE A 12 -15.95 -3.60 8.79
CA ILE A 12 -17.28 -3.41 9.38
C ILE A 12 -18.07 -2.31 8.64
N TRP A 13 -17.49 -1.11 8.50
CA TRP A 13 -18.13 -0.05 7.71
C TRP A 13 -18.21 -0.38 6.22
N GLY A 14 -17.39 -1.32 5.76
CA GLY A 14 -17.17 -1.61 4.37
C GLY A 14 -17.94 -2.78 3.78
N GLY A 15 -18.58 -3.60 4.60
CA GLY A 15 -19.13 -4.89 4.19
C GLY A 15 -19.96 -5.59 5.27
N LEU A 16 -20.69 -4.82 6.08
CA LEU A 16 -21.64 -5.37 7.05
C LEU A 16 -22.97 -5.65 6.35
N ALA A 17 -23.24 -6.93 6.09
CA ALA A 17 -24.49 -7.37 5.48
C ALA A 17 -25.71 -6.85 6.30
N PRO A 18 -26.79 -6.40 5.65
CA PRO A 18 -27.06 -6.41 4.20
C PRO A 18 -26.52 -5.19 3.43
N TRP A 19 -25.76 -4.30 4.06
CA TRP A 19 -25.41 -3.00 3.50
C TRP A 19 -23.99 -2.96 2.91
N CYS A 20 -23.86 -2.42 1.69
CA CYS A 20 -22.58 -2.20 1.02
C CYS A 20 -22.43 -0.71 0.67
N PRO A 21 -21.42 0.00 1.19
CA PRO A 21 -21.20 1.43 0.88
C PRO A 21 -20.62 1.67 -0.52
N TYR A 22 -20.15 0.63 -1.19
CA TYR A 22 -19.51 0.77 -2.49
C TYR A 22 -20.56 0.90 -3.58
N LEU A 23 -20.45 1.97 -4.36
CA LEU A 23 -21.38 2.32 -5.42
C LEU A 23 -20.80 2.00 -6.80
N VAL A 24 -21.70 1.73 -7.74
CA VAL A 24 -21.42 1.70 -9.17
C VAL A 24 -21.27 3.11 -9.71
N ASN A 25 -20.31 3.32 -10.62
CA ASN A 25 -20.26 4.54 -11.41
C ASN A 25 -21.26 4.50 -12.58
N SER A 26 -21.34 5.58 -13.37
CA SER A 26 -22.23 5.67 -14.54
C SER A 26 -21.94 4.60 -15.62
N LYS A 27 -20.74 4.04 -15.62
CA LYS A 27 -20.30 2.95 -16.52
C LYS A 27 -20.60 1.56 -15.95
N ARG A 28 -21.33 1.46 -14.83
CA ARG A 28 -21.60 0.22 -14.09
C ARG A 28 -20.33 -0.52 -13.63
N LEU A 29 -19.26 0.23 -13.37
CA LEU A 29 -18.03 -0.28 -12.79
C LEU A 29 -17.99 0.06 -11.30
N GLU A 30 -17.55 -0.89 -10.48
CA GLU A 30 -17.49 -0.76 -9.04
C GLU A 30 -16.17 -1.33 -8.49
N PRO A 31 -15.74 -0.89 -7.30
CA PRO A 31 -14.67 -1.56 -6.58
C PRO A 31 -15.13 -2.94 -6.09
N ALA A 32 -14.49 -4.00 -6.58
CA ALA A 32 -14.68 -5.32 -6.01
C ALA A 32 -14.02 -5.36 -4.63
N CYS A 33 -14.80 -5.59 -3.56
CA CYS A 33 -14.30 -5.65 -2.19
C CYS A 33 -14.32 -7.07 -1.66
N VAL A 34 -13.20 -7.50 -1.08
CA VAL A 34 -13.08 -8.80 -0.42
C VAL A 34 -12.54 -8.61 0.98
N ILE A 35 -13.15 -9.31 1.92
CA ILE A 35 -12.73 -9.38 3.32
C ILE A 35 -12.44 -10.85 3.58
N SER A 36 -11.18 -11.16 3.92
CA SER A 36 -10.77 -12.51 4.33
C SER A 36 -10.71 -12.56 5.86
N LEU A 37 -9.51 -12.62 6.44
CA LEU A 37 -9.28 -12.63 7.88
C LEU A 37 -8.50 -11.37 8.32
N HIS A 38 -8.16 -11.30 9.60
CA HIS A 38 -7.43 -10.17 10.16
C HIS A 38 -5.96 -10.18 9.73
N GLU A 39 -5.39 -11.38 9.69
CA GLU A 39 -3.96 -11.66 9.59
C GLU A 39 -3.44 -11.85 8.16
N ASP A 40 -4.33 -12.09 7.18
CA ASP A 40 -3.97 -12.58 5.84
C ASP A 40 -4.25 -11.56 4.71
N ASN A 41 -4.56 -10.32 5.05
CA ASN A 41 -5.04 -9.34 4.07
C ASN A 41 -4.04 -9.06 2.93
N THR A 42 -2.74 -9.07 3.25
CA THR A 42 -1.69 -8.81 2.27
C THR A 42 -1.54 -10.01 1.33
N GLU A 43 -1.57 -11.21 1.87
CA GLU A 43 -1.45 -12.49 1.17
C GLU A 43 -2.62 -12.69 0.19
N ILE A 44 -3.84 -12.33 0.62
CA ILE A 44 -5.03 -12.38 -0.23
C ILE A 44 -4.94 -11.35 -1.35
N GLY A 45 -4.49 -10.12 -1.06
CA GLY A 45 -4.24 -9.10 -2.09
C GLY A 45 -3.22 -9.57 -3.12
N PHE A 46 -2.13 -10.17 -2.66
CA PHE A 46 -1.10 -10.74 -3.51
C PHE A 46 -1.64 -11.92 -4.35
N GLY A 47 -2.46 -12.80 -3.77
CA GLY A 47 -3.12 -13.88 -4.50
C GLY A 47 -4.05 -13.37 -5.60
N MET A 48 -4.79 -12.28 -5.35
CA MET A 48 -5.63 -11.62 -6.36
C MET A 48 -4.83 -10.99 -7.48
N LEU A 49 -3.67 -10.41 -7.18
CA LEU A 49 -2.74 -9.92 -8.20
C LEU A 49 -2.24 -11.07 -9.08
N ILE A 50 -1.73 -12.15 -8.48
CA ILE A 50 -1.25 -13.32 -9.22
C ILE A 50 -2.36 -13.90 -10.09
N SER A 51 -3.57 -14.03 -9.55
CA SER A 51 -4.73 -14.51 -10.31
C SER A 51 -5.04 -13.61 -11.50
N SER A 52 -4.99 -12.28 -11.32
CA SER A 52 -5.20 -11.32 -12.40
C SER A 52 -4.13 -11.44 -13.49
N ILE A 53 -2.85 -11.53 -13.09
CA ILE A 53 -1.74 -11.73 -14.02
C ILE A 53 -1.90 -13.05 -14.79
N GLN A 54 -2.24 -14.14 -14.10
CA GLN A 54 -2.42 -15.45 -14.72
C GLN A 54 -3.59 -15.45 -15.71
N ARG A 55 -4.69 -14.74 -15.39
CA ARG A 55 -5.83 -14.56 -16.29
C ARG A 55 -5.43 -13.75 -17.53
N CYS A 56 -4.68 -12.66 -17.37
CA CYS A 56 -4.17 -11.89 -18.51
C CYS A 56 -3.28 -12.73 -19.41
N LYS A 57 -2.32 -13.50 -18.83
CA LYS A 57 -1.46 -14.42 -19.59
C LYS A 57 -2.28 -15.45 -20.37
N ARG A 58 -3.26 -16.07 -19.71
CA ARG A 58 -4.15 -17.04 -20.36
C ARG A 58 -4.94 -16.43 -21.52
N ILE A 59 -5.41 -15.19 -21.39
CA ILE A 59 -6.12 -14.50 -22.49
C ILE A 59 -5.14 -14.24 -23.64
N ILE A 60 -3.94 -13.73 -23.37
CA ILE A 60 -2.90 -13.53 -24.39
C ILE A 60 -2.58 -14.85 -25.12
N ASP A 61 -2.46 -15.97 -24.39
CA ASP A 61 -2.22 -17.28 -24.99
C ASP A 61 -3.37 -17.74 -25.91
N ILE A 62 -4.62 -17.40 -25.56
CA ILE A 62 -5.79 -17.67 -26.39
C ILE A 62 -5.76 -16.79 -27.64
N GLU A 63 -5.53 -15.49 -27.49
CA GLU A 63 -5.47 -14.54 -28.61
C GLU A 63 -4.36 -14.93 -29.60
N ASN A 64 -3.19 -15.36 -29.10
CA ASN A 64 -2.10 -15.86 -29.95
C ASN A 64 -2.51 -17.10 -30.76
N LYS A 65 -3.34 -18.00 -30.19
CA LYS A 65 -3.89 -19.15 -30.93
C LYS A 65 -4.90 -18.72 -31.98
N VAL A 66 -5.74 -17.73 -31.68
CA VAL A 66 -6.73 -17.15 -32.61
C VAL A 66 -6.05 -16.45 -33.80
N VAL A 67 -4.93 -15.78 -33.57
CA VAL A 67 -4.10 -15.18 -34.63
C VAL A 67 -3.46 -16.27 -35.52
N SER A 68 -3.08 -17.40 -34.93
CA SER A 68 -2.38 -18.49 -35.64
C SER A 68 -3.31 -19.41 -36.44
N SER A 69 -4.62 -19.44 -36.15
CA SER A 69 -5.55 -20.32 -36.88
C SER A 69 -5.86 -19.82 -38.29
N SER A 70 -5.95 -20.75 -39.25
CA SER A 70 -6.31 -20.46 -40.65
C SER A 70 -7.77 -20.03 -40.82
N ASP A 71 -8.65 -20.51 -39.95
CA ASP A 71 -10.12 -20.38 -40.10
C ASP A 71 -10.69 -19.06 -39.55
N THR A 72 -9.86 -18.22 -38.94
CA THR A 72 -10.32 -16.95 -38.36
C THR A 72 -10.38 -15.83 -39.39
N PRO A 73 -11.48 -15.05 -39.44
CA PRO A 73 -11.58 -13.86 -40.28
C PRO A 73 -10.45 -12.86 -40.00
N GLN A 74 -9.97 -12.19 -41.05
CA GLN A 74 -8.85 -11.27 -40.98
C GLN A 74 -9.10 -10.09 -40.01
N GLU A 75 -10.32 -9.55 -39.98
CA GLU A 75 -10.72 -8.47 -39.07
C GLU A 75 -10.54 -8.84 -37.59
N VAL A 76 -10.84 -10.10 -37.23
CA VAL A 76 -10.70 -10.59 -35.85
C VAL A 76 -9.23 -10.71 -35.47
N LYS A 77 -8.37 -11.09 -36.42
CA LYS A 77 -6.92 -11.18 -36.20
C LYS A 77 -6.30 -9.80 -35.96
N GLU A 78 -6.74 -8.78 -36.70
CA GLU A 78 -6.26 -7.41 -36.53
C GLU A 78 -6.67 -6.82 -35.18
N ILE A 79 -7.91 -7.07 -34.73
CA ILE A 79 -8.37 -6.68 -33.39
C ILE A 79 -7.57 -7.39 -32.30
N ALA A 80 -7.35 -8.70 -32.43
CA ALA A 80 -6.56 -9.47 -31.47
C ALA A 80 -5.11 -8.97 -31.38
N GLN A 81 -4.47 -8.68 -32.52
CA GLN A 81 -3.12 -8.11 -32.57
C GLN A 81 -3.06 -6.72 -31.94
N TYR A 82 -4.04 -5.86 -32.23
CA TYR A 82 -4.16 -4.56 -31.60
C TYR A 82 -4.32 -4.68 -30.08
N TRP A 83 -5.14 -5.62 -29.62
CA TRP A 83 -5.34 -5.86 -28.20
C TRP A 83 -4.04 -6.37 -27.53
N ILE A 84 -3.36 -7.37 -28.10
CA ILE A 84 -2.09 -7.89 -27.59
C ILE A 84 -1.03 -6.79 -27.49
N ALA A 85 -0.92 -5.92 -28.51
CA ALA A 85 0.06 -4.83 -28.54
C ALA A 85 -0.21 -3.75 -27.46
N ASN A 86 -1.48 -3.55 -27.09
CA ASN A 86 -1.87 -2.53 -26.12
C ASN A 86 -2.05 -3.07 -24.69
N VAL A 87 -2.18 -4.39 -24.52
CA VAL A 87 -2.17 -5.03 -23.21
C VAL A 87 -0.76 -5.00 -22.67
N LYS A 88 -0.49 -4.06 -21.77
CA LYS A 88 0.77 -4.03 -21.01
C LYS A 88 0.69 -5.07 -19.88
N PRO A 89 1.46 -6.17 -19.92
CA PRO A 89 1.73 -6.91 -18.69
C PRO A 89 2.39 -5.94 -17.70
N ILE A 90 2.05 -6.06 -16.41
CA ILE A 90 2.48 -5.13 -15.36
C ILE A 90 3.98 -5.28 -15.14
N GLU A 91 4.80 -4.64 -15.97
CA GLU A 91 6.26 -4.60 -15.83
C GLU A 91 6.79 -3.18 -16.05
N LYS A 92 7.20 -2.57 -14.93
CA LYS A 92 7.98 -1.33 -14.73
C LYS A 92 7.32 0.01 -15.11
N PRO A 93 7.40 1.05 -14.25
CA PRO A 93 7.38 2.43 -14.72
C PRO A 93 8.73 2.72 -15.38
N HIS A 94 8.71 3.13 -16.64
CA HIS A 94 9.89 3.70 -17.27
C HIS A 94 10.26 4.99 -16.53
N SER A 95 11.46 5.00 -15.92
CA SER A 95 12.19 6.24 -15.74
C SER A 95 12.46 6.84 -17.12
N THR A 96 12.43 8.16 -17.21
CA THR A 96 12.73 9.00 -18.39
C THR A 96 11.78 8.88 -19.57
N ASN A 97 10.82 9.82 -19.64
CA ASN A 97 10.52 10.60 -20.85
C ASN A 97 9.50 11.69 -20.47
N ASP A 98 9.98 12.92 -20.32
CA ASP A 98 9.13 14.09 -20.01
C ASP A 98 8.16 14.44 -21.17
N GLU A 99 8.35 13.85 -22.35
CA GLU A 99 7.40 13.93 -23.48
C GLU A 99 6.15 13.07 -23.26
N LEU A 100 6.24 11.94 -22.54
CA LEU A 100 5.09 11.07 -22.26
C LEU A 100 4.13 11.67 -21.22
N LYS A 101 4.64 12.49 -20.29
CA LYS A 101 3.79 13.19 -19.31
C LYS A 101 2.84 14.18 -19.99
N LYS A 102 3.31 14.88 -21.02
CA LYS A 102 2.53 15.91 -21.73
C LYS A 102 1.37 15.31 -22.51
N THR A 103 1.55 14.11 -23.08
CA THR A 103 0.47 13.37 -23.77
C THR A 103 -0.48 12.66 -22.81
N LEU A 104 -0.01 12.30 -21.62
CA LEU A 104 -0.82 11.65 -20.58
C LEU A 104 -1.69 12.63 -19.78
N GLU A 105 -1.30 13.90 -19.69
CA GLU A 105 -2.13 14.97 -19.08
C GLU A 105 -3.42 15.25 -19.89
N GLU A 106 -3.45 14.90 -21.18
CA GLU A 106 -4.64 15.06 -22.04
C GLU A 106 -5.55 13.81 -22.06
N TYR A 107 -5.09 12.68 -21.51
CA TYR A 107 -5.81 11.41 -21.45
C TYR A 107 -5.88 10.85 -20.01
N GLU A 108 -6.24 11.69 -19.03
CA GLU A 108 -6.70 11.22 -17.73
C GLU A 108 -8.05 10.48 -17.87
N THR A 109 -8.00 9.25 -18.37
CA THR A 109 -9.03 8.24 -18.14
C THR A 109 -8.41 7.06 -17.41
N GLU A 110 -8.51 7.15 -16.08
CA GLU A 110 -8.64 6.03 -15.14
C GLU A 110 -7.95 4.71 -15.53
N THR A 111 -6.63 4.72 -15.58
CA THR A 111 -5.89 3.49 -15.26
C THR A 111 -4.95 3.81 -14.12
N PRO A 112 -5.39 3.61 -12.84
CA PRO A 112 -4.44 3.68 -11.76
C PRO A 112 -3.39 2.62 -12.07
N LEU A 113 -2.12 3.04 -12.25
CA LEU A 113 -0.97 2.16 -12.26
C LEU A 113 -1.25 1.08 -11.21
N LEU A 114 -1.36 -0.17 -11.64
CA LEU A 114 -1.68 -1.32 -10.79
C LEU A 114 -0.42 -1.68 -9.96
N ALA A 115 0.07 -0.70 -9.22
CA ALA A 115 1.00 -0.86 -8.13
C ALA A 115 0.22 -1.48 -6.97
N ASP A 116 0.77 -2.52 -6.35
CA ASP A 116 0.25 -3.02 -5.08
C ASP A 116 0.24 -1.87 -4.07
N LEU A 117 -0.95 -1.31 -3.87
CA LEU A 117 -1.17 -0.21 -2.96
C LEU A 117 -1.55 -0.78 -1.60
N TYR A 118 -0.58 -0.88 -0.71
CA TYR A 118 -0.81 -1.25 0.66
C TYR A 118 -1.08 0.00 1.49
N LYS A 119 -2.34 0.16 1.92
CA LYS A 119 -2.79 1.31 2.71
C LYS A 119 -3.10 0.89 4.15
N VAL A 120 -2.45 1.55 5.10
CA VAL A 120 -2.67 1.41 6.54
C VAL A 120 -3.36 2.67 7.05
N LEU A 121 -4.51 2.49 7.69
CA LEU A 121 -5.21 3.54 8.44
C LEU A 121 -4.77 3.43 9.90
N ASP A 122 -3.83 4.26 10.32
CA ASP A 122 -3.26 4.22 11.67
C ASP A 122 -4.11 5.07 12.62
N THR A 123 -5.09 4.43 13.25
CA THR A 123 -5.87 4.99 14.36
C THR A 123 -5.14 4.89 15.70
N GLU A 124 -3.92 4.35 15.69
CA GLU A 124 -3.08 4.13 16.87
C GLU A 124 -3.68 3.21 17.92
N VAL A 125 -4.88 2.64 17.75
CA VAL A 125 -5.46 1.67 18.70
C VAL A 125 -6.19 0.56 17.94
N TYR A 126 -6.45 -0.57 18.59
CA TYR A 126 -7.45 -1.52 18.08
C TYR A 126 -8.84 -0.93 18.26
N SER A 127 -9.20 -0.04 17.34
CA SER A 127 -10.42 0.74 17.40
C SER A 127 -11.64 -0.20 17.46
N ASN A 128 -11.74 -1.20 16.57
CA ASN A 128 -12.92 -2.06 16.45
C ASN A 128 -13.24 -2.82 17.74
N THR A 129 -12.19 -3.18 18.49
CA THR A 129 -12.29 -3.96 19.73
C THR A 129 -12.25 -3.06 20.97
N LYS A 130 -12.84 -1.85 20.86
CA LYS A 130 -12.98 -0.88 21.97
C LYS A 130 -11.64 -0.32 22.49
N GLY A 131 -10.68 -0.07 21.60
CA GLY A 131 -9.44 0.65 21.92
C GLY A 131 -8.42 -0.16 22.72
N LEU A 132 -8.07 -1.36 22.25
CA LEU A 132 -7.02 -2.17 22.86
C LEU A 132 -5.62 -1.67 22.46
N MET A 133 -4.65 -1.98 23.31
CA MET A 133 -3.24 -1.64 23.10
C MET A 133 -2.65 -2.30 21.84
N ILE A 134 -1.93 -1.50 21.03
CA ILE A 134 -1.16 -1.96 19.87
C ILE A 134 0.25 -1.39 19.83
N GLN A 135 1.09 -1.99 18.98
CA GLN A 135 2.47 -1.56 18.78
C GLN A 135 2.56 -0.13 18.19
N SER A 136 1.55 0.35 17.47
CA SER A 136 1.52 1.72 16.93
C SER A 136 1.06 2.82 17.92
N ILE A 137 0.71 2.47 19.17
CA ILE A 137 0.39 3.46 20.23
C ILE A 137 1.62 4.31 20.59
N PRO A 138 1.48 5.64 20.77
CA PRO A 138 2.56 6.50 21.29
C PRO A 138 2.89 6.22 22.76
N ARG A 139 4.12 6.55 23.18
CA ARG A 139 4.50 6.45 24.59
C ARG A 139 3.61 7.35 25.45
N GLY A 140 3.15 6.83 26.58
CA GLY A 140 2.34 7.59 27.54
C GLY A 140 0.82 7.59 27.27
N ALA A 141 0.36 7.17 26.09
CA ALA A 141 -1.08 7.08 25.83
C ALA A 141 -1.73 5.98 26.69
N SER A 142 -2.85 6.32 27.32
CA SER A 142 -3.65 5.43 28.16
C SER A 142 -4.73 4.74 27.33
N VAL A 143 -4.72 3.41 27.34
CA VAL A 143 -5.68 2.57 26.62
C VAL A 143 -5.93 1.27 27.39
N LYS A 144 -6.85 0.42 26.93
CA LYS A 144 -7.02 -0.92 27.51
C LYS A 144 -5.75 -1.74 27.33
N PHE A 145 -5.32 -2.40 28.42
CA PHE A 145 -4.01 -3.06 28.57
C PHE A 145 -2.79 -2.13 28.67
N ALA A 146 -3.00 -0.80 28.76
CA ALA A 146 -1.98 0.18 29.12
C ALA A 146 -2.61 1.37 29.87
N SER A 147 -3.35 1.09 30.97
CA SER A 147 -4.10 2.11 31.72
C SER A 147 -3.19 3.19 32.33
N SER A 148 -1.99 2.81 32.78
CA SER A 148 -0.97 3.73 33.28
C SER A 148 -0.11 4.37 32.18
N GLY A 149 -0.55 4.28 30.92
CA GLY A 149 0.20 4.74 29.76
C GLY A 149 1.16 3.68 29.22
N LYS A 150 1.33 3.65 27.89
CA LYS A 150 2.31 2.76 27.24
C LYS A 150 3.74 3.15 27.61
N LYS A 151 4.52 2.19 28.10
CA LYS A 151 5.92 2.40 28.53
C LYS A 151 6.92 2.46 27.36
N THR A 152 6.61 1.79 26.25
CA THR A 152 7.47 1.72 25.06
C THR A 152 7.09 2.77 24.03
N THR A 153 8.02 3.09 23.14
CA THR A 153 7.77 4.00 22.01
C THR A 153 6.91 3.33 20.92
N LYS A 154 6.31 4.16 20.07
CA LYS A 154 5.58 3.72 18.88
C LYS A 154 6.52 2.95 17.95
N GLN A 155 6.10 1.77 17.51
CA GLN A 155 6.84 1.02 16.52
C GLN A 155 6.79 1.76 15.17
N ASN A 156 7.96 1.99 14.57
CA ASN A 156 8.07 2.86 13.41
C ASN A 156 8.02 2.08 12.09
N LEU A 157 6.81 1.66 11.70
CA LEU A 157 6.58 0.87 10.48
C LEU A 157 6.94 1.65 9.19
N LYS A 158 6.80 2.98 9.21
CA LYS A 158 7.12 3.87 8.07
C LYS A 158 8.56 3.70 7.60
N TYR A 159 9.51 3.71 8.53
CA TYR A 159 10.93 3.54 8.20
C TYR A 159 11.25 2.11 7.76
N PHE A 160 10.67 1.11 8.44
CA PHE A 160 10.89 -0.29 8.10
C PHE A 160 10.42 -0.63 6.67
N LEU A 161 9.22 -0.17 6.28
CA LEU A 161 8.67 -0.39 4.95
C LEU A 161 9.42 0.39 3.87
N GLN A 162 9.85 1.62 4.15
CA GLN A 162 10.67 2.40 3.22
C GLN A 162 12.00 1.69 2.91
N CYS A 163 12.66 1.14 3.94
CA CYS A 163 13.92 0.42 3.78
C CYS A 163 13.76 -0.90 3.02
N LYS A 164 12.63 -1.60 3.17
CA LYS A 164 12.33 -2.82 2.42
C LYS A 164 11.94 -2.56 0.97
N LYS A 165 11.20 -1.49 0.66
CA LYS A 165 10.81 -1.11 -0.71
C LYS A 165 12.03 -0.90 -1.62
N LEU A 166 13.06 -0.25 -1.10
CA LEU A 166 14.32 0.03 -1.81
C LEU A 166 15.11 -1.22 -2.25
N LYS A 167 14.85 -2.40 -1.67
CA LYS A 167 15.64 -3.63 -1.92
C LYS A 167 14.97 -4.66 -2.84
N ARG A 168 13.64 -4.69 -2.97
CA ARG A 168 12.95 -5.90 -3.47
C ARG A 168 11.72 -5.69 -4.35
N PHE A 169 11.02 -4.55 -4.24
CA PHE A 169 9.76 -4.31 -4.97
C PHE A 169 9.60 -2.84 -5.38
N PRO A 170 10.12 -2.43 -6.57
CA PRO A 170 10.10 -1.04 -7.01
C PRO A 170 8.67 -0.49 -7.25
N ASN A 171 7.69 -1.38 -7.48
CA ASN A 171 6.32 -0.99 -7.85
C ASN A 171 5.31 -1.06 -6.70
N HIS A 172 5.73 -1.34 -5.46
CA HIS A 172 4.82 -1.44 -4.32
C HIS A 172 4.71 -0.08 -3.61
N SER A 173 3.49 0.42 -3.44
CA SER A 173 3.24 1.69 -2.76
C SER A 173 2.69 1.42 -1.37
N ASN A 174 3.45 1.80 -0.34
CA ASN A 174 3.00 1.73 1.03
C ASN A 174 2.54 3.11 1.48
N ILE A 175 1.29 3.23 1.91
CA ILE A 175 0.71 4.45 2.46
C ILE A 175 0.31 4.19 3.91
N ILE A 176 0.84 4.98 4.85
CA ILE A 176 0.42 4.97 6.25
C ILE A 176 -0.16 6.36 6.55
N GLU A 177 -1.46 6.41 6.75
CA GLU A 177 -2.21 7.63 7.05
C GLU A 177 -2.53 7.69 8.54
N TYR A 178 -2.39 8.88 9.13
CA TYR A 178 -2.92 9.12 10.47
C TYR A 178 -4.43 9.22 10.36
N THR A 179 -5.16 8.53 11.22
CA THR A 179 -6.63 8.52 11.19
C THR A 179 -7.15 8.83 12.60
N PRO A 180 -7.48 10.08 12.91
CA PRO A 180 -8.12 10.43 14.17
C PRO A 180 -9.36 9.58 14.40
N PHE A 181 -9.58 9.17 15.64
CA PHE A 181 -10.68 8.26 15.96
C PHE A 181 -11.29 8.57 17.32
N LEU A 182 -12.53 8.13 17.53
CA LEU A 182 -13.29 8.35 18.78
C LEU A 182 -12.51 7.98 20.05
N ASN A 183 -11.69 6.93 19.96
CA ASN A 183 -10.88 6.44 21.07
C ASN A 183 -9.78 7.42 21.53
N HIS A 184 -9.44 8.44 20.73
CA HIS A 184 -8.47 9.47 21.11
C HIS A 184 -9.03 10.44 22.15
N GLY A 185 -10.36 10.55 22.28
CA GLY A 185 -11.00 11.41 23.28
C GLY A 185 -10.71 12.90 23.07
N THR A 186 -10.69 13.33 21.80
CA THR A 186 -10.52 14.73 21.42
C THR A 186 -11.63 15.60 22.01
N LYS A 187 -11.30 16.83 22.43
CA LYS A 187 -12.19 17.70 23.22
C LYS A 187 -13.49 18.04 22.50
N ASP A 188 -13.44 18.17 21.18
CA ASP A 188 -14.59 18.46 20.31
C ASP A 188 -15.00 17.22 19.48
N GLU A 189 -14.70 16.03 20.00
CA GLU A 189 -14.94 14.74 19.36
C GLU A 189 -14.45 14.72 17.89
N LEU A 190 -15.31 14.30 16.96
CA LEU A 190 -14.97 14.15 15.54
C LEU A 190 -15.17 15.43 14.72
N VAL A 191 -15.70 16.51 15.30
CA VAL A 191 -15.96 17.75 14.55
C VAL A 191 -14.65 18.35 14.01
N ASN A 192 -13.58 18.21 14.80
CA ASN A 192 -12.28 18.81 14.51
C ASN A 192 -11.23 17.80 13.98
N MET A 193 -11.64 16.67 13.39
CA MET A 193 -10.69 15.64 12.91
C MET A 193 -9.60 16.20 11.96
N ILE A 194 -9.99 17.01 10.98
CA ILE A 194 -9.02 17.62 10.03
C ILE A 194 -8.05 18.54 10.77
N TRP A 195 -8.53 19.26 11.78
CA TRP A 195 -7.69 20.13 12.60
C TRP A 195 -6.72 19.32 13.47
N GLU A 196 -7.16 18.20 14.03
CA GLU A 196 -6.31 17.25 14.77
C GLU A 196 -5.20 16.67 13.89
N GLU A 197 -5.51 16.29 12.63
CA GLU A 197 -4.49 15.85 11.67
C GLU A 197 -3.45 16.95 11.39
N ASN A 198 -3.92 18.19 11.19
CA ASN A 198 -3.05 19.33 10.96
C ASN A 198 -2.15 19.63 12.16
N ILE A 199 -2.68 19.54 13.38
CA ILE A 199 -1.92 19.69 14.62
C ILE A 199 -0.90 18.58 14.77
N ALA A 200 -1.29 17.33 14.53
CA ALA A 200 -0.39 16.19 14.60
C ALA A 200 0.85 16.40 13.70
N VAL A 201 0.65 16.93 12.49
CA VAL A 201 1.76 17.27 11.59
C VAL A 201 2.53 18.50 12.06
N LYS A 202 1.83 19.58 12.43
CA LYS A 202 2.42 20.86 12.85
C LYS A 202 3.34 20.73 14.07
N TYR A 203 2.95 19.91 15.03
CA TYR A 203 3.68 19.67 16.28
C TYR A 203 4.58 18.43 16.21
N TRP A 204 4.88 17.94 15.00
CA TRP A 204 5.81 16.83 14.76
C TRP A 204 5.42 15.48 15.40
N TYR A 205 4.19 15.36 15.88
CA TYR A 205 3.64 14.09 16.34
C TYR A 205 3.55 13.07 15.19
N TRP A 206 3.11 13.53 14.01
CA TRP A 206 3.03 12.73 12.80
C TRP A 206 3.87 13.32 11.66
N THR A 207 4.96 12.65 11.27
CA THR A 207 5.81 13.12 10.17
C THR A 207 5.29 12.64 8.81
N LEU A 208 5.11 13.57 7.87
CA LEU A 208 4.73 13.32 6.47
C LEU A 208 5.94 12.95 5.58
N ILE A 209 6.37 11.69 5.62
CA ILE A 209 7.51 11.25 4.80
C ILE A 209 6.98 10.83 3.41
N ARG A 210 7.42 11.50 2.34
CA ARG A 210 7.32 11.01 0.96
C ARG A 210 8.72 10.65 0.47
N GLU A 211 8.84 9.76 -0.51
CA GLU A 211 10.10 9.38 -1.17
C GLU A 211 10.98 10.59 -1.53
N VAL A 212 10.35 11.72 -1.87
CA VAL A 212 10.98 13.01 -2.18
C VAL A 212 11.91 13.54 -1.07
N ARG A 213 11.72 13.16 0.21
CA ARG A 213 12.58 13.63 1.30
C ARG A 213 13.93 12.93 1.40
N PHE A 214 14.11 11.75 0.81
CA PHE A 214 15.46 11.16 0.73
C PHE A 214 16.35 11.99 -0.21
N ASP A 215 15.81 12.41 -1.36
CA ASP A 215 16.47 13.31 -2.31
C ASP A 215 16.66 14.74 -1.77
N SER A 216 15.75 15.22 -0.93
CA SER A 216 15.93 16.53 -0.27
C SER A 216 16.99 16.48 0.83
N MET A 217 17.11 15.38 1.59
CA MET A 217 18.17 15.20 2.59
C MET A 217 19.54 15.06 1.95
N THR A 218 19.67 14.34 0.83
CA THR A 218 20.94 14.26 0.08
C THR A 218 21.36 15.61 -0.52
N LYS A 219 20.41 16.51 -0.82
CA LYS A 219 20.69 17.88 -1.27
C LYS A 219 21.10 18.83 -0.14
N SER A 220 20.36 18.84 0.98
CA SER A 220 20.56 19.84 2.05
C SER A 220 21.56 19.40 3.12
N PHE A 221 21.63 18.10 3.43
CA PHE A 221 22.49 17.55 4.50
C PHE A 221 23.14 16.24 4.04
N ARG A 222 23.83 16.32 2.91
CA ARG A 222 24.43 15.17 2.21
C ARG A 222 25.21 14.22 3.13
N LYS A 223 26.07 14.77 3.99
CA LYS A 223 26.90 13.99 4.91
C LYS A 223 26.08 13.23 5.96
N GLU A 224 25.00 13.82 6.47
CA GLU A 224 24.15 13.15 7.47
C GLU A 224 23.26 12.09 6.82
N ALA A 225 22.77 12.36 5.60
CA ALA A 225 22.06 11.36 4.80
C ALA A 225 22.96 10.16 4.47
N GLU A 226 24.20 10.40 4.04
CA GLU A 226 25.21 9.37 3.79
C GLU A 226 25.56 8.60 5.08
N ARG A 227 25.71 9.29 6.22
CA ARG A 227 25.98 8.66 7.54
C ARG A 227 24.83 7.75 7.97
N LEU A 228 23.60 8.22 7.91
CA LEU A 228 22.41 7.44 8.28
C LEU A 228 22.19 6.25 7.36
N HIS A 229 22.46 6.42 6.05
CA HIS A 229 22.40 5.33 5.09
C HIS A 229 23.49 4.28 5.35
N ALA A 230 24.72 4.71 5.63
CA ALA A 230 25.82 3.81 5.98
C ALA A 230 25.52 3.01 7.26
N LEU A 231 25.04 3.68 8.32
CA LEU A 231 24.61 3.05 9.57
C LEU A 231 23.52 1.99 9.34
N LEU A 232 22.53 2.32 8.52
CA LEU A 232 21.45 1.40 8.14
C LEU A 232 21.97 0.17 7.38
N VAL A 233 22.95 0.34 6.48
CA VAL A 233 23.59 -0.76 5.75
C VAL A 233 24.38 -1.66 6.71
N THR A 234 25.12 -1.09 7.65
CA THR A 234 25.83 -1.87 8.69
C THR A 234 24.87 -2.65 9.59
N ASP A 235 23.79 -2.02 10.09
CA ASP A 235 22.79 -2.68 10.93
C ASP A 235 22.08 -3.81 10.18
N THR A 236 21.64 -3.56 8.94
CA THR A 236 20.98 -4.60 8.13
C THR A 236 21.89 -5.76 7.77
N THR A 237 23.20 -5.54 7.63
CA THR A 237 24.19 -6.60 7.40
C THR A 237 24.42 -7.43 8.67
N ALA A 238 24.46 -6.78 9.83
CA ALA A 238 24.56 -7.45 11.12
C ALA A 238 23.31 -8.31 11.40
N ASP A 239 22.12 -7.76 11.17
CA ASP A 239 20.85 -8.48 11.33
C ASP A 239 20.71 -9.63 10.34
N TYR A 240 21.16 -9.46 9.08
CA TYR A 240 21.19 -10.55 8.10
C TYR A 240 22.15 -11.68 8.53
N LYS A 241 23.33 -11.34 9.08
CA LYS A 241 24.26 -12.34 9.62
C LYS A 241 23.65 -13.08 10.82
N ARG A 242 22.96 -12.38 11.71
CA ARG A 242 22.22 -13.00 12.83
C ARG A 242 21.13 -13.94 12.34
N TYR A 243 20.33 -13.50 11.37
CA TYR A 243 19.28 -14.33 10.76
C TYR A 243 19.85 -15.55 10.03
N LYS A 244 20.92 -15.38 9.24
CA LYS A 244 21.59 -16.49 8.55
C LYS A 244 22.15 -17.50 9.55
N ASN A 245 22.78 -17.03 10.63
CA ASN A 245 23.29 -17.92 11.69
C ASN A 245 22.15 -18.64 12.43
N PHE A 246 21.01 -17.98 12.64
CA PHE A 246 19.82 -18.61 13.21
C PHE A 246 19.27 -19.71 12.28
N VAL A 247 19.14 -19.44 10.98
CA VAL A 247 18.65 -20.41 9.98
C VAL A 247 19.64 -21.56 9.74
N CYS A 248 20.95 -21.31 9.84
CA CYS A 248 21.97 -22.33 9.61
C CYS A 248 22.32 -23.17 10.85
N ASN A 249 21.97 -22.75 12.07
CA ASN A 249 22.26 -23.48 13.31
C ASN A 249 21.05 -24.22 13.92
N GLU A 250 19.90 -24.25 13.23
CA GLU A 250 18.79 -25.15 13.54
C GLU A 250 18.56 -26.10 12.36
N LEU A 251 19.48 -27.07 12.20
CA LEU A 251 19.29 -28.38 11.58
C LEU A 251 20.32 -29.35 12.19
#